data_AF-A0A4Q7V0Q4-F1
#
_entry.id   AF-A0A4Q7V0Q4-F1
#
_cell.length_a   1.000
_cell.length_b   1.000
_cell.length_c   1.000
_cell.angle_alpha   90.00
_cell.angle_beta   90.00
_cell.angle_gamma   90.00
#
_symmetry.space_group_name_H-M   'P 1'
#
loop_
_entity.id
_entity.type
_entity.pdbx_description
1 polymer ?
#
loop_
_entity_poly.entity_id
_entity_poly.type
_entity_poly.pdbx_seq_one_letter_code
_entity_poly.pdbx_strand_id
1 'polypeptide(L)'
;MDGVNHLASGRVHTAMTRDGGTVGDMAGDQHAPVPRTGFTITRRGYDQAQVDSHLRRLDAEVRMLAADRDAAVAQNARLGRELDDARTRSEALHQQVNRLAGPPQSVQGMSERLRSMLRLAEDEVAEMHTRADAEIAEQRRQGEDHARQIVTEARAEAQRLVADAAADTERAASAADAERAAIAELRSSTEREVAQHRDATERELAEKRETIERELAEQRERTERETTELRERVERETGERETESARRIREAESASEAERTRLETESESTRTTVDRDFKIAMDQRRQEALAALVAERAALADENARTRRTTAEQAQRTRAEADEQARQIRAEAERNAGELVDEAQRKVDELTALRGQVADQLRRSRATIDAELGVLGGPPGARHADAGSEEPTGDASTESSGVPAQNGARPEPQRTARVI
;
A
#
# COMPACT_ATOMS: atom_id res chain seq x y z
N MET A 1 -138.20 82.75 -45.01
CA MET A 1 -139.62 82.93 -44.70
C MET A 1 -139.74 82.94 -43.19
N ASP A 2 -139.63 84.13 -42.62
CA ASP A 2 -140.79 84.97 -42.24
C ASP A 2 -141.43 84.39 -40.98
N GLY A 3 -141.52 85.08 -39.85
CA GLY A 3 -141.22 86.46 -39.54
C GLY A 3 -141.91 86.83 -38.22
N VAL A 4 -141.58 88.04 -37.75
CA VAL A 4 -142.48 89.02 -37.08
C VAL A 4 -143.10 88.57 -35.74
N ASN A 5 -142.69 89.15 -34.60
CA ASN A 5 -143.31 90.31 -33.92
C ASN A 5 -144.84 90.16 -33.71
N HIS A 6 -145.49 90.45 -32.58
CA HIS A 6 -145.29 91.51 -31.59
C HIS A 6 -146.27 91.33 -30.40
N LEU A 7 -145.82 91.79 -29.23
CA LEU A 7 -146.52 92.47 -28.12
C LEU A 7 -148.05 92.35 -27.88
N ALA A 8 -148.39 92.11 -26.61
CA ALA A 8 -149.30 92.94 -25.79
C ALA A 8 -149.11 92.52 -24.30
N SER A 9 -148.41 93.25 -23.43
CA SER A 9 -148.76 94.52 -22.75
C SER A 9 -150.08 94.48 -21.97
N GLY A 10 -149.97 94.36 -20.64
CA GLY A 10 -151.06 94.50 -19.68
C GLY A 10 -150.48 94.86 -18.31
N ARG A 11 -150.28 96.16 -18.06
CA ARG A 11 -149.71 96.76 -16.85
C ARG A 11 -150.84 97.40 -16.04
N VAL A 12 -151.00 97.03 -14.77
CA VAL A 12 -151.75 97.76 -13.72
C VAL A 12 -151.05 97.40 -12.39
N HIS A 13 -150.04 98.12 -11.90
CA HIS A 13 -150.09 99.32 -11.05
C HIS A 13 -151.35 99.39 -10.15
N THR A 14 -151.18 99.24 -8.83
CA THR A 14 -151.29 100.36 -7.85
C THR A 14 -151.35 99.84 -6.39
N ALA A 15 -150.72 100.63 -5.51
CA ALA A 15 -150.96 100.80 -4.07
C ALA A 15 -150.41 99.79 -3.06
N MET A 16 -149.25 100.18 -2.54
CA MET A 16 -148.95 100.25 -1.10
C MET A 16 -150.18 100.45 -0.22
N THR A 17 -150.30 99.66 0.84
CA THR A 17 -150.54 100.21 2.18
C THR A 17 -149.87 99.31 3.22
N ARG A 18 -149.01 99.92 4.04
CA ARG A 18 -148.51 99.32 5.28
C ARG A 18 -149.70 99.09 6.20
N ASP A 19 -149.74 97.96 6.89
CA ASP A 19 -150.10 98.01 8.31
C ASP A 19 -149.38 96.91 9.09
N GLY A 20 -148.85 97.30 10.24
CA GLY A 20 -148.30 96.39 11.23
C GLY A 20 -149.43 95.91 12.13
N GLY A 21 -149.51 94.60 12.36
CA GLY A 21 -150.50 94.03 13.25
C GLY A 21 -150.06 92.64 13.70
N THR A 22 -149.50 92.58 14.89
CA THR A 22 -149.21 91.35 15.63
C THR A 22 -150.47 90.58 16.00
N VAL A 23 -150.23 89.31 16.32
CA VAL A 23 -151.01 88.39 17.17
C VAL A 23 -151.94 87.42 16.42
N GLY A 24 -151.78 86.13 16.73
CA GLY A 24 -152.84 85.16 16.56
C GLY A 24 -152.36 83.73 16.33
N ASP A 25 -151.81 83.10 17.37
CA ASP A 25 -151.95 81.66 17.53
C ASP A 25 -153.46 81.32 17.50
N MET A 26 -153.91 80.46 16.58
CA MET A 26 -155.13 79.65 16.67
C MET A 26 -155.24 78.65 15.51
N ALA A 27 -155.15 77.38 15.91
CA ALA A 27 -156.05 76.28 15.57
C ALA A 27 -156.56 76.15 14.12
N GLY A 28 -156.24 75.01 13.50
CA GLY A 28 -156.83 74.57 12.24
C GLY A 28 -156.71 73.07 12.01
N ASP A 29 -156.78 72.26 13.08
CA ASP A 29 -157.14 70.85 12.96
C ASP A 29 -158.62 70.80 12.55
N GLN A 30 -158.89 70.80 11.24
CA GLN A 30 -160.24 70.73 10.68
C GLN A 30 -160.22 70.38 9.18
N HIS A 31 -159.97 69.11 8.89
CA HIS A 31 -160.75 68.39 7.88
C HIS A 31 -161.12 67.03 8.50
N ALA A 32 -162.15 67.07 9.33
CA ALA A 32 -163.51 66.67 8.96
C ALA A 32 -163.64 65.15 9.01
N PRO A 33 -164.40 64.58 9.98
CA PRO A 33 -164.66 63.16 9.99
C PRO A 33 -165.45 62.86 8.72
N VAL A 34 -164.83 62.16 7.77
CA VAL A 34 -165.55 61.60 6.63
C VAL A 34 -166.69 60.80 7.25
N PRO A 35 -167.97 61.19 7.04
CA PRO A 35 -169.06 60.44 7.61
C PRO A 35 -168.90 59.05 7.02
N ARG A 36 -168.89 58.02 7.88
CA ARG A 36 -169.02 56.64 7.45
C ARG A 36 -170.45 56.48 6.90
N THR A 37 -170.73 57.12 5.77
CA THR A 37 -171.89 56.83 4.94
C THR A 37 -171.58 55.50 4.30
N GLY A 38 -171.80 54.43 5.06
CA GLY A 38 -171.85 53.10 4.47
C GLY A 38 -172.82 53.17 3.30
N PHE A 39 -172.41 52.66 2.15
CA PHE A 39 -173.32 52.52 1.02
C PHE A 39 -174.50 51.64 1.45
N THR A 40 -175.73 52.00 1.04
CA THR A 40 -176.93 51.20 1.37
C THR A 40 -176.84 49.82 0.72
N ILE A 41 -176.95 48.75 1.52
CA ILE A 41 -176.80 47.37 1.04
C ILE A 41 -178.13 46.88 0.45
N THR A 42 -178.14 46.54 -0.84
CA THR A 42 -179.28 45.90 -1.51
C THR A 42 -178.98 44.42 -1.81
N ARG A 43 -180.01 43.58 -1.92
CA ARG A 43 -179.92 42.10 -2.00
C ARG A 43 -179.07 41.57 -3.18
N ARG A 44 -178.73 42.43 -4.16
CA ARG A 44 -177.80 42.16 -5.26
C ARG A 44 -176.90 43.39 -5.51
N GLY A 45 -176.03 43.71 -4.55
CA GLY A 45 -175.10 44.84 -4.61
C GLY A 45 -173.67 44.46 -5.04
N TYR A 46 -172.81 45.47 -5.19
CA TYR A 46 -171.37 45.26 -5.38
C TYR A 46 -170.75 44.56 -4.17
N ASP A 47 -169.70 43.77 -4.41
CA ASP A 47 -168.94 43.14 -3.34
C ASP A 47 -168.29 44.23 -2.46
N GLN A 48 -168.77 44.32 -1.21
CA GLN A 48 -168.33 45.31 -0.25
C GLN A 48 -166.81 45.26 -0.04
N ALA A 49 -166.21 44.07 -0.02
CA ALA A 49 -164.77 43.93 0.18
C ALA A 49 -163.97 44.53 -0.98
N GLN A 50 -164.47 44.40 -2.21
CA GLN A 50 -163.84 45.01 -3.39
C GLN A 50 -164.01 46.52 -3.41
N VAL A 51 -165.18 47.05 -3.05
CA VAL A 51 -165.43 48.50 -2.96
C VAL A 51 -164.57 49.14 -1.88
N ASP A 52 -164.50 48.55 -0.69
CA ASP A 52 -163.65 49.04 0.40
C ASP A 52 -162.16 48.98 0.06
N SER A 53 -161.73 47.99 -0.74
CA SER A 53 -160.36 47.94 -1.27
C SER A 53 -160.10 49.07 -2.26
N HIS A 54 -161.03 49.31 -3.18
CA HIS A 54 -160.92 50.37 -4.19
C HIS A 54 -160.95 51.77 -3.58
N LEU A 55 -161.82 52.02 -2.59
CA LEU A 55 -161.87 53.29 -1.88
C LEU A 55 -160.63 53.54 -1.04
N ARG A 56 -160.09 52.51 -0.38
CA ARG A 56 -158.78 52.63 0.29
C ARG A 56 -157.67 52.98 -0.69
N ARG A 57 -157.71 52.46 -1.91
CA ARG A 57 -156.77 52.82 -2.98
C ARG A 57 -156.96 54.29 -3.42
N LEU A 58 -158.18 54.73 -3.66
CA LEU A 58 -158.48 56.13 -4.02
C LEU A 58 -158.09 57.12 -2.90
N ASP A 59 -158.37 56.80 -1.65
CA ASP A 59 -157.95 57.61 -0.51
C ASP A 59 -156.42 57.71 -0.42
N ALA A 60 -155.71 56.61 -0.70
CA ALA A 60 -154.26 56.61 -0.79
C ALA A 60 -153.77 57.48 -1.97
N GLU A 61 -154.38 57.38 -3.15
CA GLU A 61 -154.07 58.20 -4.33
C GLU A 61 -154.31 59.70 -4.07
N VAL A 62 -155.43 60.07 -3.44
CA VAL A 62 -155.73 61.47 -3.08
C VAL A 62 -154.72 62.01 -2.08
N ARG A 63 -154.31 61.20 -1.09
CA ARG A 63 -153.26 61.60 -0.14
C ARG A 63 -151.91 61.78 -0.82
N MET A 64 -151.55 60.90 -1.77
CA MET A 64 -150.32 61.06 -2.55
C MET A 64 -150.36 62.34 -3.40
N LEU A 65 -151.46 62.60 -4.12
CA LEU A 65 -151.60 63.82 -4.91
C LEU A 65 -151.58 65.10 -4.06
N ALA A 66 -152.17 65.06 -2.87
CA ALA A 66 -152.10 66.18 -1.94
C ALA A 66 -150.66 66.42 -1.47
N ALA A 67 -149.93 65.36 -1.13
CA ALA A 67 -148.52 65.46 -0.77
C ALA A 67 -147.64 65.98 -1.93
N ASP A 68 -147.90 65.51 -3.16
CA ASP A 68 -147.19 65.97 -4.37
C ASP A 68 -147.47 67.44 -4.66
N ARG A 69 -148.73 67.88 -4.52
CA ARG A 69 -149.11 69.30 -4.66
C ARG A 69 -148.37 70.15 -3.63
N ASP A 70 -148.37 69.73 -2.37
CA ASP A 70 -147.75 70.49 -1.29
C ASP A 70 -146.22 70.57 -1.47
N ALA A 71 -145.60 69.49 -1.96
CA ALA A 71 -144.19 69.49 -2.36
C ALA A 71 -143.92 70.46 -3.52
N ALA A 72 -144.77 70.48 -4.54
CA ALA A 72 -144.64 71.39 -5.68
C ALA A 72 -144.82 72.86 -5.27
N VAL A 73 -145.77 73.16 -4.37
CA VAL A 73 -145.96 74.51 -3.81
C VAL A 73 -144.73 74.95 -3.02
N ALA A 74 -144.18 74.06 -2.18
CA ALA A 74 -142.95 74.34 -1.45
C ALA A 74 -141.74 74.59 -2.37
N GLN A 75 -141.63 73.85 -3.47
CA GLN A 75 -140.58 74.05 -4.48
C GLN A 75 -140.72 75.40 -5.20
N ASN A 76 -141.94 75.76 -5.63
CA ASN A 76 -142.19 77.05 -6.26
C ASN A 76 -141.84 78.23 -5.33
N ALA A 77 -142.15 78.12 -4.04
CA ALA A 77 -141.78 79.14 -3.05
C ALA A 77 -140.26 79.27 -2.87
N ARG A 78 -139.49 78.17 -3.01
CA ARG A 78 -138.02 78.22 -2.99
C ARG A 78 -137.45 78.90 -4.24
N LEU A 79 -137.91 78.50 -5.42
CA LEU A 79 -137.46 79.08 -6.69
C LEU A 79 -137.76 80.59 -6.77
N GLY A 80 -138.90 81.03 -6.24
CA GLY A 80 -139.23 82.46 -6.15
C GLY A 80 -138.17 83.27 -5.37
N ARG A 81 -137.70 82.74 -4.23
CA ARG A 81 -136.66 83.40 -3.43
C ARG A 81 -135.31 83.48 -4.15
N GLU A 82 -134.88 82.40 -4.79
CA GLU A 82 -133.62 82.38 -5.55
C GLU A 82 -133.62 83.37 -6.71
N LEU A 83 -134.77 83.53 -7.38
CA LEU A 83 -134.94 84.48 -8.47
C LEU A 83 -134.80 85.93 -7.98
N ASP A 84 -135.42 86.25 -6.84
CA ASP A 84 -135.33 87.59 -6.26
C ASP A 84 -133.90 87.90 -5.80
N ASP A 85 -133.20 86.95 -5.18
CA ASP A 85 -131.79 87.10 -4.81
C ASP A 85 -130.86 87.31 -6.02
N ALA A 86 -131.11 86.61 -7.12
CA ALA A 86 -130.36 86.78 -8.37
C ALA A 86 -130.61 88.16 -8.99
N ARG A 87 -131.85 88.66 -8.96
CA ARG A 87 -132.22 90.00 -9.45
C ARG A 87 -131.51 91.10 -8.67
N THR A 88 -131.53 91.03 -7.33
CA THR A 88 -130.83 92.02 -6.48
C THR A 88 -129.33 92.03 -6.75
N ARG A 89 -128.69 90.86 -6.93
CA ARG A 89 -127.25 90.78 -7.29
C ARG A 89 -126.95 91.40 -8.66
N SER A 90 -127.80 91.16 -9.66
CA SER A 90 -127.63 91.74 -10.99
C SER A 90 -127.76 93.27 -10.97
N GLU A 91 -128.74 93.81 -10.24
CA GLU A 91 -128.90 95.26 -10.07
C GLU A 91 -127.68 95.90 -9.39
N ALA A 92 -127.14 95.26 -8.35
CA ALA A 92 -125.93 95.73 -7.67
C ALA A 92 -124.71 95.76 -8.60
N LEU A 93 -124.48 94.72 -9.39
CA LEU A 93 -123.39 94.66 -10.37
C LEU A 93 -123.54 95.74 -11.46
N HIS A 94 -124.75 95.95 -11.98
CA HIS A 94 -124.99 97.02 -12.96
C HIS A 94 -124.72 98.42 -12.38
N GLN A 95 -125.10 98.67 -11.13
CA GLN A 95 -124.77 99.94 -10.46
C GLN A 95 -123.27 100.13 -10.24
N GLN A 96 -122.52 99.05 -9.98
CA GLN A 96 -121.07 99.09 -9.87
C GLN A 96 -120.40 99.39 -11.23
N VAL A 97 -120.84 98.73 -12.30
CA VAL A 97 -120.34 98.99 -13.66
C VAL A 97 -120.62 100.43 -14.09
N ASN A 98 -121.83 100.93 -13.88
CA ASN A 98 -122.18 102.33 -14.23
C ASN A 98 -121.33 103.37 -13.47
N ARG A 99 -120.92 103.06 -12.24
CA ARG A 99 -119.98 103.91 -11.48
C ARG A 99 -118.57 103.88 -12.08
N LEU A 100 -118.11 102.73 -12.57
CA LEU A 100 -116.79 102.57 -13.18
C LEU A 100 -116.71 103.09 -14.63
N ALA A 101 -117.83 103.08 -15.36
CA ALA A 101 -117.93 103.44 -16.78
C ALA A 101 -118.34 104.92 -17.02
N GLY A 102 -118.64 105.69 -15.98
CA GLY A 102 -119.01 107.10 -16.10
C GLY A 102 -117.85 108.02 -16.52
N PRO A 103 -118.12 109.19 -17.13
CA PRO A 103 -117.10 110.13 -17.60
C PRO A 103 -116.26 110.72 -16.44
N PRO A 104 -114.95 110.99 -16.65
CA PRO A 104 -113.97 111.16 -15.57
C PRO A 104 -114.00 112.58 -14.97
N GLN A 105 -114.97 112.89 -14.12
CA GLN A 105 -115.09 114.23 -13.51
C GLN A 105 -115.20 114.23 -11.98
N SER A 106 -114.86 113.12 -11.31
CA SER A 106 -114.75 113.09 -9.84
C SER A 106 -113.36 112.63 -9.39
N VAL A 107 -112.77 113.36 -8.44
CA VAL A 107 -111.48 113.03 -7.78
C VAL A 107 -111.53 111.64 -7.12
N GLN A 108 -112.72 111.22 -6.70
CA GLN A 108 -112.97 109.91 -6.11
C GLN A 108 -112.83 108.76 -7.12
N GLY A 109 -113.36 108.92 -8.35
CA GLY A 109 -113.24 107.93 -9.42
C GLY A 109 -111.80 107.78 -9.95
N MET A 110 -111.02 108.88 -9.97
CA MET A 110 -109.58 108.82 -10.27
C MET A 110 -108.81 108.07 -9.16
N SER A 111 -109.15 108.31 -7.90
CA SER A 111 -108.54 107.64 -6.74
C SER A 111 -108.86 106.14 -6.70
N GLU A 112 -110.07 105.75 -7.09
CA GLU A 112 -110.48 104.33 -7.21
C GLU A 112 -109.79 103.63 -8.39
N ARG A 113 -109.64 104.30 -9.54
CA ARG A 113 -108.89 103.78 -10.69
C ARG A 113 -107.39 103.65 -10.37
N LEU A 114 -106.78 104.62 -9.70
CA LEU A 114 -105.38 104.55 -9.24
C LEU A 114 -105.18 103.39 -8.26
N ARG A 115 -106.12 103.19 -7.31
CA ARG A 115 -106.10 102.03 -6.42
C ARG A 115 -106.23 100.71 -7.18
N SER A 116 -107.08 100.63 -8.20
CA SER A 116 -107.21 99.45 -9.04
C SER A 116 -105.95 99.18 -9.88
N MET A 117 -105.29 100.22 -10.41
CA MET A 117 -104.07 100.10 -11.19
C MET A 117 -102.86 99.73 -10.31
N LEU A 118 -102.76 100.30 -9.11
CA LEU A 118 -101.75 99.92 -8.12
C LEU A 118 -101.94 98.48 -7.67
N ARG A 119 -103.18 98.05 -7.41
CA ARG A 119 -103.48 96.66 -7.08
C ARG A 119 -103.12 95.70 -8.21
N LEU A 120 -103.42 96.06 -9.47
CA LEU A 120 -102.99 95.27 -10.63
C LEU A 120 -101.46 95.21 -10.74
N ALA A 121 -100.76 96.30 -10.48
CA ALA A 121 -99.30 96.32 -10.48
C ALA A 121 -98.70 95.51 -9.33
N GLU A 122 -99.31 95.54 -8.13
CA GLU A 122 -98.95 94.69 -7.00
C GLU A 122 -99.17 93.21 -7.33
N ASP A 123 -100.31 92.86 -7.94
CA ASP A 123 -100.62 91.51 -8.38
C ASP A 123 -99.62 91.04 -9.46
N GLU A 124 -99.27 91.90 -10.42
CA GLU A 124 -98.27 91.60 -11.46
C GLU A 124 -96.86 91.41 -10.86
N VAL A 125 -96.44 92.27 -9.91
CA VAL A 125 -95.15 92.12 -9.22
C VAL A 125 -95.13 90.84 -8.38
N ALA A 126 -96.22 90.51 -7.71
CA ALA A 126 -96.35 89.24 -7.00
C ALA A 126 -96.24 88.05 -7.96
N GLU A 127 -96.88 88.12 -9.13
CA GLU A 127 -96.76 87.09 -10.16
C GLU A 127 -95.31 86.97 -10.67
N MET A 128 -94.64 88.08 -10.98
CA MET A 128 -93.23 88.09 -11.39
C MET A 128 -92.33 87.47 -10.33
N HIS A 129 -92.55 87.77 -9.05
CA HIS A 129 -91.81 87.14 -7.95
C HIS A 129 -92.06 85.63 -7.89
N THR A 130 -93.31 85.18 -7.94
CA THR A 130 -93.61 83.74 -7.94
C THR A 130 -93.00 83.01 -9.13
N ARG A 131 -92.98 83.66 -10.31
CA ARG A 131 -92.35 83.12 -11.52
C ARG A 131 -90.83 83.06 -11.39
N ALA A 132 -90.20 84.13 -10.90
CA ALA A 132 -88.76 84.18 -10.66
C ALA A 132 -88.33 83.14 -9.61
N ASP A 133 -89.07 82.99 -8.52
CA ASP A 133 -88.80 81.98 -7.49
C ASP A 133 -88.94 80.56 -8.06
N ALA A 134 -89.95 80.32 -8.91
CA ALA A 134 -90.12 79.04 -9.60
C ALA A 134 -88.96 78.74 -10.58
N GLU A 135 -88.51 79.73 -11.34
CA GLU A 135 -87.35 79.63 -12.25
C GLU A 135 -86.06 79.36 -11.48
N ILE A 136 -85.80 80.08 -10.39
CA ILE A 136 -84.63 79.87 -9.52
C ILE A 136 -84.68 78.47 -8.90
N ALA A 137 -85.85 78.03 -8.41
CA ALA A 137 -86.01 76.69 -7.87
C ALA A 137 -85.75 75.60 -8.91
N GLU A 138 -86.20 75.81 -10.15
CA GLU A 138 -85.94 74.88 -11.25
C GLU A 138 -84.45 74.85 -11.64
N GLN A 139 -83.80 76.00 -11.80
CA GLN A 139 -82.36 76.06 -12.08
C GLN A 139 -81.54 75.40 -10.97
N ARG A 140 -81.93 75.57 -9.70
CA ARG A 140 -81.30 74.89 -8.57
C ARG A 140 -81.50 73.39 -8.63
N ARG A 141 -82.71 72.89 -8.91
CA ARG A 141 -82.98 71.46 -9.10
C ARG A 141 -82.12 70.87 -10.22
N GLN A 142 -82.09 71.53 -11.38
CA GLN A 142 -81.26 71.11 -12.51
C GLN A 142 -79.77 71.09 -12.18
N GLY A 143 -79.28 72.11 -11.47
CA GLY A 143 -77.90 72.18 -11.02
C GLY A 143 -77.56 71.09 -9.99
N GLU A 144 -78.46 70.83 -9.03
CA GLU A 144 -78.32 69.75 -8.05
C GLU A 144 -78.34 68.37 -8.71
N ASP A 145 -79.20 68.14 -9.69
CA ASP A 145 -79.29 66.86 -10.41
C ASP A 145 -78.09 66.65 -11.34
N HIS A 146 -77.61 67.69 -12.01
CA HIS A 146 -76.39 67.62 -12.81
C HIS A 146 -75.15 67.37 -11.92
N ALA A 147 -75.05 68.04 -10.78
CA ALA A 147 -73.98 67.79 -9.81
C ALA A 147 -74.03 66.37 -9.25
N ARG A 148 -75.23 65.84 -8.95
CA ARG A 148 -75.42 64.44 -8.54
C ARG A 148 -74.97 63.49 -9.64
N GLN A 149 -75.36 63.73 -10.89
CA GLN A 149 -74.92 62.91 -12.04
C GLN A 149 -73.40 62.86 -12.14
N ILE A 150 -72.73 64.01 -12.17
CA ILE A 150 -71.26 64.09 -12.24
C ILE A 150 -70.61 63.30 -11.09
N VAL A 151 -71.10 63.48 -9.86
CA VAL A 151 -70.55 62.76 -8.69
C VAL A 151 -70.79 61.25 -8.81
N THR A 152 -71.96 60.81 -9.29
CA THR A 152 -72.24 59.39 -9.48
C THR A 152 -71.39 58.76 -10.57
N GLU A 153 -71.20 59.46 -11.69
CA GLU A 153 -70.36 59.01 -12.81
C GLU A 153 -68.90 58.96 -12.41
N ALA A 154 -68.37 60.03 -11.79
CA ALA A 154 -67.00 60.09 -11.29
C ALA A 154 -66.72 58.99 -10.24
N ARG A 155 -67.69 58.69 -9.37
CA ARG A 155 -67.57 57.58 -8.41
C ARG A 155 -67.54 56.22 -9.12
N ALA A 156 -68.41 56.01 -10.10
CA ALA A 156 -68.43 54.77 -10.86
C ALA A 156 -67.14 54.57 -11.67
N GLU A 157 -66.61 55.63 -12.28
CA GLU A 157 -65.33 55.61 -12.98
C GLU A 157 -64.16 55.34 -12.02
N ALA A 158 -64.10 56.03 -10.88
CA ALA A 158 -63.07 55.78 -9.87
C ALA A 158 -63.11 54.34 -9.34
N GLN A 159 -64.31 53.79 -9.13
CA GLN A 159 -64.48 52.39 -8.72
C GLN A 159 -63.98 51.41 -9.80
N ARG A 160 -64.25 51.68 -11.08
CA ARG A 160 -63.73 50.87 -12.18
C ARG A 160 -62.21 50.92 -12.26
N LEU A 161 -61.61 52.12 -12.19
CA LEU A 161 -60.16 52.28 -12.22
C LEU A 161 -59.48 51.54 -11.05
N VAL A 162 -60.05 51.60 -9.85
CA VAL A 162 -59.53 50.85 -8.69
C VAL A 162 -59.68 49.35 -8.89
N ALA A 163 -60.81 48.87 -9.43
CA ALA A 163 -61.03 47.46 -9.70
C ALA A 163 -60.08 46.93 -10.79
N ASP A 164 -59.88 47.69 -11.86
CA ASP A 164 -58.96 47.35 -12.95
C ASP A 164 -57.51 47.32 -12.46
N ALA A 165 -57.10 48.33 -11.68
CA ALA A 165 -55.78 48.36 -11.06
C ALA A 165 -55.57 47.19 -10.09
N ALA A 166 -56.58 46.85 -9.28
CA ALA A 166 -56.51 45.68 -8.40
C ALA A 166 -56.33 44.39 -9.21
N ALA A 167 -57.12 44.20 -10.27
CA ALA A 167 -57.01 43.04 -11.15
C ALA A 167 -55.66 42.97 -11.88
N ASP A 168 -55.10 44.11 -12.30
CA ASP A 168 -53.76 44.20 -12.88
C ASP A 168 -52.69 43.76 -11.87
N THR A 169 -52.78 44.24 -10.62
CA THR A 169 -51.82 43.87 -9.57
C THR A 169 -51.90 42.39 -9.21
N GLU A 170 -53.10 41.80 -9.17
CA GLU A 170 -53.28 40.37 -8.92
C GLU A 170 -52.72 39.52 -10.07
N ARG A 171 -52.96 39.94 -11.32
CA ARG A 171 -52.37 39.30 -12.50
C ARG A 171 -50.85 39.37 -12.50
N ALA A 172 -50.28 40.52 -12.15
CA ALA A 172 -48.83 40.69 -12.05
C ALA A 172 -48.22 39.84 -10.91
N ALA A 173 -48.87 39.78 -9.75
CA ALA A 173 -48.45 38.93 -8.64
C ALA A 173 -48.48 37.46 -9.02
N SER A 174 -49.58 37.00 -9.64
CA SER A 174 -49.73 35.61 -10.10
C SER A 174 -48.69 35.25 -11.16
N ALA A 175 -48.39 36.17 -12.09
CA ALA A 175 -47.35 35.97 -13.10
C ALA A 175 -45.95 35.87 -12.45
N ALA A 176 -45.65 36.72 -11.46
CA ALA A 176 -44.40 36.67 -10.73
C ALA A 176 -44.25 35.37 -9.91
N ASP A 177 -45.34 34.86 -9.33
CA ASP A 177 -45.34 33.58 -8.61
C ASP A 177 -45.15 32.39 -9.57
N ALA A 178 -45.79 32.42 -10.73
CA ALA A 178 -45.58 31.42 -11.77
C ALA A 178 -44.12 31.43 -12.30
N GLU A 179 -43.54 32.62 -12.50
CA GLU A 179 -42.13 32.76 -12.90
C GLU A 179 -41.19 32.24 -11.82
N ARG A 180 -41.43 32.58 -10.55
CA ARG A 180 -40.67 32.07 -9.42
C ARG A 180 -40.74 30.54 -9.32
N ALA A 181 -41.91 29.95 -9.53
CA ALA A 181 -42.10 28.50 -9.54
C ALA A 181 -41.33 27.85 -10.70
N ALA A 182 -41.42 28.41 -11.91
CA ALA A 182 -40.68 27.92 -13.08
C ALA A 182 -39.15 28.00 -12.89
N ILE A 183 -38.66 29.09 -12.31
CA ILE A 183 -37.23 29.24 -11.98
C ILE A 183 -36.81 28.21 -10.92
N ALA A 184 -37.63 27.97 -9.90
CA ALA A 184 -37.35 26.97 -8.86
C ALA A 184 -37.31 25.55 -9.45
N GLU A 185 -38.22 25.22 -10.35
CA GLU A 185 -38.24 23.93 -11.04
C GLU A 185 -37.00 23.74 -11.93
N LEU A 186 -36.64 24.74 -12.72
CA LEU A 186 -35.43 24.72 -13.56
C LEU A 186 -34.16 24.59 -12.70
N ARG A 187 -34.09 25.27 -11.55
CA ARG A 187 -32.98 25.10 -10.61
C ARG A 187 -32.93 23.68 -10.04
N SER A 188 -34.07 23.12 -9.65
CA SER A 188 -34.13 21.73 -9.17
C SER A 188 -33.73 20.73 -10.24
N SER A 189 -34.13 20.93 -11.51
CA SER A 189 -33.74 20.01 -12.59
C SER A 189 -32.25 20.09 -12.88
N THR A 190 -31.69 21.30 -12.95
CA THR A 190 -30.25 21.51 -13.18
C THR A 190 -29.40 20.99 -12.02
N GLU A 191 -29.84 21.17 -10.77
CA GLU A 191 -29.17 20.57 -9.59
C GLU A 191 -29.16 19.04 -9.67
N ARG A 192 -30.28 18.42 -10.07
CA ARG A 192 -30.38 16.97 -10.27
C ARG A 192 -29.48 16.49 -11.40
N GLU A 193 -29.46 17.16 -12.53
CA GLU A 193 -28.58 16.82 -13.67
C GLU A 193 -27.10 16.94 -13.28
N VAL A 194 -26.71 18.02 -12.60
CA VAL A 194 -25.34 18.21 -12.14
C VAL A 194 -24.95 17.14 -11.10
N ALA A 195 -25.84 16.77 -10.18
CA ALA A 195 -25.61 15.67 -9.24
C ALA A 195 -25.43 14.33 -9.97
N GLN A 196 -26.29 14.02 -10.95
CA GLN A 196 -26.18 12.81 -11.76
C GLN A 196 -24.87 12.75 -12.54
N HIS A 197 -24.44 13.85 -13.15
CA HIS A 197 -23.17 13.92 -13.86
C HIS A 197 -21.98 13.74 -12.90
N ARG A 198 -22.02 14.36 -11.72
CA ARG A 198 -20.98 14.17 -10.69
C ARG A 198 -20.89 12.71 -10.26
N ASP A 199 -22.00 12.11 -9.88
CA ASP A 199 -22.05 10.70 -9.48
C ASP A 199 -21.54 9.77 -10.59
N ALA A 200 -21.90 10.02 -11.85
CA ALA A 200 -21.42 9.25 -12.99
C ALA A 200 -19.89 9.38 -13.15
N THR A 201 -19.36 10.61 -13.10
CA THR A 201 -17.90 10.83 -13.19
C THR A 201 -17.14 10.20 -12.03
N GLU A 202 -17.73 10.21 -10.83
CA GLU A 202 -17.10 9.64 -9.64
C GLU A 202 -17.05 8.10 -9.71
N ARG A 203 -18.11 7.47 -10.21
CA ARG A 203 -18.13 6.03 -10.52
C ARG A 203 -17.10 5.66 -11.58
N GLU A 204 -17.04 6.38 -12.70
CA GLU A 204 -16.04 6.12 -13.75
C GLU A 204 -14.61 6.28 -13.23
N LEU A 205 -14.35 7.26 -12.35
CA LEU A 205 -13.04 7.44 -11.74
C LEU A 205 -12.71 6.31 -10.76
N ALA A 206 -13.69 5.84 -9.99
CA ALA A 206 -13.51 4.70 -9.09
C ALA A 206 -13.19 3.42 -9.87
N GLU A 207 -13.95 3.12 -10.93
CA GLU A 207 -13.73 1.95 -11.80
C GLU A 207 -12.35 2.00 -12.49
N LYS A 208 -11.93 3.17 -12.98
CA LYS A 208 -10.60 3.35 -13.58
C LYS A 208 -9.50 3.19 -12.54
N ARG A 209 -9.68 3.71 -11.31
CA ARG A 209 -8.71 3.53 -10.21
C ARG A 209 -8.57 2.07 -9.83
N GLU A 210 -9.67 1.35 -9.64
CA GLU A 210 -9.66 -0.08 -9.34
C GLU A 210 -8.96 -0.88 -10.45
N THR A 211 -9.23 -0.55 -11.71
CA THR A 211 -8.56 -1.18 -12.85
C THR A 211 -7.05 -0.94 -12.83
N ILE A 212 -6.61 0.30 -12.62
CA ILE A 212 -5.18 0.66 -12.55
C ILE A 212 -4.52 -0.02 -11.34
N GLU A 213 -5.18 -0.04 -10.19
CA GLU A 213 -4.66 -0.69 -8.98
C GLU A 213 -4.49 -2.20 -9.19
N ARG A 214 -5.46 -2.85 -9.83
CA ARG A 214 -5.38 -4.27 -10.20
C ARG A 214 -4.23 -4.53 -11.18
N GLU A 215 -4.13 -3.74 -12.25
CA GLU A 215 -3.03 -3.88 -13.23
C GLU A 215 -1.66 -3.65 -12.59
N LEU A 216 -1.54 -2.69 -11.69
CA LEU A 216 -0.31 -2.40 -10.97
C LEU A 216 0.04 -3.53 -9.99
N ALA A 217 -0.95 -4.12 -9.32
CA ALA A 217 -0.75 -5.30 -8.48
C ALA A 217 -0.29 -6.52 -9.29
N GLU A 218 -0.94 -6.79 -10.43
CA GLU A 218 -0.57 -7.86 -11.36
C GLU A 218 0.86 -7.67 -11.90
N GLN A 219 1.23 -6.44 -12.29
CA GLN A 219 2.59 -6.11 -12.73
C GLN A 219 3.63 -6.28 -11.61
N ARG A 220 3.32 -5.85 -10.38
CA ARG A 220 4.21 -6.04 -9.23
C ARG A 220 4.43 -7.51 -8.91
N GLU A 221 3.35 -8.29 -8.85
CA GLU A 221 3.44 -9.72 -8.59
C GLU A 221 4.21 -10.45 -9.70
N ARG A 222 4.01 -10.06 -10.96
CA ARG A 222 4.78 -10.61 -12.09
C ARG A 222 6.27 -10.27 -11.97
N THR A 223 6.61 -9.02 -11.71
CA THR A 223 8.01 -8.62 -11.57
C THR A 223 8.66 -9.25 -10.33
N GLU A 224 7.94 -9.40 -9.23
CA GLU A 224 8.42 -10.11 -8.03
C GLU A 224 8.69 -11.59 -8.33
N ARG A 225 7.78 -12.29 -9.02
CA ARG A 225 8.00 -13.66 -9.49
C ARG A 225 9.22 -13.76 -10.40
N GLU A 226 9.31 -12.93 -11.43
CA GLU A 226 10.44 -12.93 -12.37
C GLU A 226 11.78 -12.66 -11.66
N THR A 227 11.82 -11.72 -10.71
CA THR A 227 13.04 -11.46 -9.92
C THR A 227 13.40 -12.62 -8.99
N THR A 228 12.42 -13.29 -8.40
CA THR A 228 12.64 -14.45 -7.53
C THR A 228 13.15 -15.64 -8.34
N GLU A 229 12.52 -15.93 -9.48
CA GLU A 229 12.95 -16.98 -10.41
C GLU A 229 14.37 -16.73 -10.95
N LEU A 230 14.70 -15.48 -11.28
CA LEU A 230 16.05 -15.12 -11.71
C LEU A 230 17.07 -15.28 -10.58
N ARG A 231 16.74 -14.87 -9.34
CA ARG A 231 17.62 -15.06 -8.17
C ARG A 231 17.86 -16.54 -7.89
N GLU A 232 16.82 -17.35 -7.80
CA GLU A 232 16.94 -18.80 -7.60
C GLU A 232 17.72 -19.47 -8.73
N ARG A 233 17.56 -18.99 -9.98
CA ARG A 233 18.35 -19.48 -11.11
C ARG A 233 19.82 -19.16 -10.95
N VAL A 234 20.15 -17.92 -10.63
CA VAL A 234 21.54 -17.50 -10.41
C VAL A 234 22.14 -18.28 -9.25
N GLU A 235 21.45 -18.38 -8.11
CA GLU A 235 21.92 -19.13 -6.93
C GLU A 235 22.20 -20.60 -7.25
N ARG A 236 21.31 -21.26 -8.01
CA ARG A 236 21.51 -22.64 -8.45
C ARG A 236 22.72 -22.77 -9.37
N GLU A 237 22.82 -21.91 -10.39
CA GLU A 237 23.96 -21.94 -11.30
C GLU A 237 25.28 -21.63 -10.60
N THR A 238 25.29 -20.70 -9.63
CA THR A 238 26.49 -20.42 -8.84
C THR A 238 26.84 -21.59 -7.93
N GLY A 239 25.86 -22.21 -7.27
CA GLY A 239 26.09 -23.40 -6.44
C GLY A 239 26.58 -24.61 -7.25
N GLU A 240 26.04 -24.82 -8.45
CA GLU A 240 26.52 -25.83 -9.39
C GLU A 240 27.97 -25.56 -9.82
N ARG A 241 28.31 -24.30 -10.17
CA ARG A 241 29.68 -23.92 -10.53
C ARG A 241 30.65 -24.06 -9.36
N GLU A 242 30.24 -23.71 -8.14
CA GLU A 242 31.05 -23.85 -6.93
C GLU A 242 31.29 -25.32 -6.58
N THR A 243 30.25 -26.16 -6.63
CA THR A 243 30.38 -27.60 -6.38
C THR A 243 31.22 -28.29 -7.45
N GLU A 244 31.08 -27.92 -8.72
CA GLU A 244 31.92 -28.43 -9.81
C GLU A 244 33.38 -27.98 -9.64
N SER A 245 33.62 -26.69 -9.36
CA SER A 245 34.96 -26.15 -9.10
C SER A 245 35.62 -26.86 -7.91
N ALA A 246 34.90 -27.00 -6.79
CA ALA A 246 35.38 -27.71 -5.61
C ALA A 246 35.64 -29.20 -5.88
N ARG A 247 34.87 -29.83 -6.79
CA ARG A 247 35.15 -31.19 -7.25
C ARG A 247 36.45 -31.24 -8.07
N ARG A 248 36.62 -30.35 -9.05
CA ARG A 248 37.83 -30.27 -9.87
C ARG A 248 39.09 -30.01 -9.04
N ILE A 249 39.00 -29.14 -8.03
CA ILE A 249 40.09 -28.88 -7.07
C ILE A 249 40.43 -30.16 -6.30
N ARG A 250 39.44 -30.83 -5.71
CA ARG A 250 39.67 -32.10 -4.98
C ARG A 250 40.23 -33.20 -5.85
N GLU A 251 39.73 -33.34 -7.09
CA GLU A 251 40.27 -34.29 -8.07
C GLU A 251 41.74 -33.97 -8.38
N ALA A 252 42.08 -32.70 -8.63
CA ALA A 252 43.46 -32.28 -8.89
C ALA A 252 44.38 -32.46 -7.67
N GLU A 253 43.90 -32.17 -6.46
CA GLU A 253 44.62 -32.42 -5.20
C GLU A 253 44.88 -33.91 -5.01
N SER A 254 43.85 -34.76 -5.16
CA SER A 254 43.98 -36.22 -5.04
C SER A 254 44.94 -36.81 -6.08
N ALA A 255 44.91 -36.33 -7.32
CA ALA A 255 45.84 -36.74 -8.36
C ALA A 255 47.28 -36.31 -8.04
N SER A 256 47.45 -35.11 -7.51
CA SER A 256 48.76 -34.59 -7.08
C SER A 256 49.32 -35.38 -5.90
N GLU A 257 48.49 -35.71 -4.91
CA GLU A 257 48.88 -36.55 -3.76
C GLU A 257 49.24 -37.98 -4.19
N ALA A 258 48.47 -38.57 -5.11
CA ALA A 258 48.75 -39.89 -5.66
C ALA A 258 50.11 -39.91 -6.40
N GLU A 259 50.40 -38.90 -7.21
CA GLU A 259 51.68 -38.80 -7.91
C GLU A 259 52.84 -38.57 -6.93
N ARG A 260 52.66 -37.73 -5.90
CA ARG A 260 53.67 -37.55 -4.83
C ARG A 260 53.96 -38.86 -4.11
N THR A 261 52.91 -39.61 -3.74
CA THR A 261 53.04 -40.91 -3.06
C THR A 261 53.75 -41.93 -3.96
N ARG A 262 53.42 -41.95 -5.25
CA ARG A 262 54.08 -42.79 -6.25
C ARG A 262 55.56 -42.47 -6.36
N LEU A 263 55.92 -41.20 -6.52
CA LEU A 263 57.31 -40.75 -6.62
C LEU A 263 58.09 -41.02 -5.32
N GLU A 264 57.46 -40.90 -4.16
CA GLU A 264 58.06 -41.26 -2.87
C GLU A 264 58.33 -42.76 -2.79
N THR A 265 57.35 -43.60 -3.14
CA THR A 265 57.49 -45.06 -3.20
C THR A 265 58.58 -45.49 -4.19
N GLU A 266 58.62 -44.87 -5.38
CA GLU A 266 59.66 -45.12 -6.38
C GLU A 266 61.05 -44.69 -5.89
N SER A 267 61.14 -43.53 -5.24
CA SER A 267 62.38 -43.03 -4.65
C SER A 267 62.87 -43.93 -3.51
N GLU A 268 61.98 -44.42 -2.65
CA GLU A 268 62.31 -45.38 -1.58
C GLU A 268 62.74 -46.73 -2.15
N SER A 269 62.04 -47.25 -3.16
CA SER A 269 62.43 -48.47 -3.88
C SER A 269 63.82 -48.32 -4.52
N THR A 270 64.10 -47.17 -5.11
CA THR A 270 65.40 -46.85 -5.69
C THR A 270 66.48 -46.77 -4.60
N ARG A 271 66.23 -46.04 -3.51
CA ARG A 271 67.15 -45.95 -2.36
C ARG A 271 67.45 -47.33 -1.77
N THR A 272 66.44 -48.16 -1.53
CA THR A 272 66.62 -49.51 -0.99
C THR A 272 67.37 -50.44 -1.95
N THR A 273 67.15 -50.29 -3.26
CA THR A 273 67.90 -51.04 -4.28
C THR A 273 69.35 -50.60 -4.33
N VAL A 274 69.62 -49.29 -4.36
CA VAL A 274 70.98 -48.74 -4.27
C VAL A 274 71.69 -49.19 -3.00
N ASP A 275 71.02 -49.14 -1.83
CA ASP A 275 71.58 -49.61 -0.57
C ASP A 275 71.90 -51.11 -0.58
N ARG A 276 71.04 -51.92 -1.22
CA ARG A 276 71.26 -53.37 -1.38
C ARG A 276 72.45 -53.63 -2.29
N ASP A 277 72.50 -52.97 -3.44
CA ASP A 277 73.58 -53.13 -4.42
C ASP A 277 74.91 -52.66 -3.83
N PHE A 278 74.90 -51.57 -3.07
CA PHE A 278 76.07 -51.10 -2.34
C PHE A 278 76.53 -52.12 -1.29
N LYS A 279 75.62 -52.71 -0.51
CA LYS A 279 75.96 -53.79 0.44
C LYS A 279 76.55 -55.01 -0.27
N ILE A 280 75.93 -55.46 -1.36
CA ILE A 280 76.44 -56.59 -2.16
C ILE A 280 77.83 -56.27 -2.69
N ALA A 281 78.03 -55.09 -3.28
CA ALA A 281 79.34 -54.66 -3.79
C ALA A 281 80.40 -54.57 -2.68
N MET A 282 80.02 -54.08 -1.49
CA MET A 282 80.92 -54.01 -0.34
C MET A 282 81.23 -55.39 0.24
N ASP A 283 80.26 -56.29 0.30
CA ASP A 283 80.48 -57.67 0.73
C ASP A 283 81.34 -58.45 -0.27
N GLN A 284 81.12 -58.26 -1.57
CA GLN A 284 82.00 -58.80 -2.62
C GLN A 284 83.42 -58.27 -2.47
N ARG A 285 83.60 -56.95 -2.35
CA ARG A 285 84.93 -56.35 -2.17
C ARG A 285 85.59 -56.81 -0.87
N ARG A 286 84.82 -57.01 0.21
CA ARG A 286 85.30 -57.60 1.47
C ARG A 286 85.71 -59.05 1.29
N GLN A 287 84.92 -59.85 0.57
CA GLN A 287 85.24 -61.25 0.26
C GLN A 287 86.49 -61.36 -0.60
N GLU A 288 86.63 -60.52 -1.63
CA GLU A 288 87.82 -60.42 -2.46
C GLU A 288 89.05 -60.01 -1.63
N ALA A 289 88.91 -59.01 -0.75
CA ALA A 289 89.99 -58.61 0.16
C ALA A 289 90.37 -59.73 1.14
N LEU A 290 89.40 -60.47 1.69
CA LEU A 290 89.66 -61.62 2.55
C LEU A 290 90.29 -62.77 1.77
N ALA A 291 89.84 -63.05 0.56
CA ALA A 291 90.43 -64.06 -0.33
C ALA A 291 91.87 -63.69 -0.70
N ALA A 292 92.15 -62.41 -0.97
CA ALA A 292 93.50 -61.91 -1.19
C ALA A 292 94.39 -62.10 0.04
N LEU A 293 93.90 -61.78 1.25
CA LEU A 293 94.63 -62.01 2.51
C LEU A 293 94.87 -63.51 2.77
N VAL A 294 93.91 -64.38 2.44
CA VAL A 294 94.08 -65.84 2.54
C VAL A 294 95.11 -66.35 1.53
N ALA A 295 95.07 -65.85 0.30
CA ALA A 295 96.05 -66.17 -0.73
C ALA A 295 97.46 -65.70 -0.35
N GLU A 296 97.58 -64.50 0.23
CA GLU A 296 98.84 -63.97 0.76
C GLU A 296 99.36 -64.85 1.92
N ARG A 297 98.48 -65.25 2.86
CA ARG A 297 98.86 -66.19 3.93
C ARG A 297 99.28 -67.56 3.38
N ALA A 298 98.64 -68.07 2.34
CA ALA A 298 99.02 -69.32 1.70
C ALA A 298 100.38 -69.20 1.00
N ALA A 299 100.62 -68.10 0.29
CA ALA A 299 101.92 -67.81 -0.34
C ALA A 299 103.04 -67.69 0.71
N LEU A 300 102.79 -67.00 1.83
CA LEU A 300 103.72 -66.92 2.95
C LEU A 300 103.96 -68.28 3.61
N ALA A 301 102.94 -69.14 3.68
CA ALA A 301 103.08 -70.51 4.20
C ALA A 301 103.94 -71.39 3.27
N ASP A 302 103.73 -71.30 1.95
CA ASP A 302 104.54 -71.99 0.94
C ASP A 302 105.98 -71.50 0.95
N GLU A 303 106.21 -70.19 1.10
CA GLU A 303 107.55 -69.61 1.24
C GLU A 303 108.24 -70.12 2.51
N ASN A 304 107.55 -70.14 3.64
CA ASN A 304 108.06 -70.74 4.89
C ASN A 304 108.39 -72.24 4.71
N ALA A 305 107.57 -72.99 3.98
CA ALA A 305 107.83 -74.39 3.69
C ALA A 305 109.06 -74.58 2.79
N ARG A 306 109.26 -73.72 1.78
CA ARG A 306 110.47 -73.71 0.93
C ARG A 306 111.71 -73.38 1.75
N THR A 307 111.67 -72.35 2.59
CA THR A 307 112.78 -71.99 3.49
C THR A 307 113.11 -73.13 4.46
N ARG A 308 112.11 -73.84 4.98
CA ARG A 308 112.32 -75.05 5.80
C ARG A 308 112.97 -76.19 5.02
N ARG A 309 112.60 -76.40 3.76
CA ARG A 309 113.24 -77.41 2.90
C ARG A 309 114.69 -77.07 2.60
N THR A 310 114.98 -75.84 2.20
CA THR A 310 116.36 -75.41 1.90
C THR A 310 117.26 -75.46 3.13
N THR A 311 116.77 -75.03 4.30
CA THR A 311 117.51 -75.17 5.56
C THR A 311 117.70 -76.63 5.97
N ALA A 312 116.73 -77.52 5.74
CA ALA A 312 116.87 -78.95 5.98
C ALA A 312 117.89 -79.61 5.02
N GLU A 313 117.91 -79.22 3.74
CA GLU A 313 118.89 -79.68 2.76
C GLU A 313 120.31 -79.20 3.12
N GLN A 314 120.46 -77.95 3.57
CA GLN A 314 121.72 -77.43 4.09
C GLN A 314 122.20 -78.19 5.34
N ALA A 315 121.29 -78.53 6.25
CA ALA A 315 121.58 -79.34 7.43
C ALA A 315 121.99 -80.79 7.06
N GLN A 316 121.41 -81.35 5.98
CA GLN A 316 121.81 -82.66 5.46
C GLN A 316 123.19 -82.61 4.80
N ARG A 317 123.50 -81.57 4.01
CA ARG A 317 124.82 -81.41 3.38
C ARG A 317 125.93 -81.27 4.42
N THR A 318 125.74 -80.43 5.43
CA THR A 318 126.70 -80.27 6.53
C THR A 318 126.90 -81.55 7.34
N ARG A 319 125.85 -82.37 7.54
CA ARG A 319 125.99 -83.71 8.13
C ARG A 319 126.77 -84.67 7.24
N ALA A 320 126.50 -84.69 5.93
CA ALA A 320 127.21 -85.55 4.99
C ALA A 320 128.70 -85.17 4.89
N GLU A 321 129.03 -83.87 4.89
CA GLU A 321 130.40 -83.37 4.94
C GLU A 321 131.11 -83.79 6.24
N ALA A 322 130.44 -83.69 7.38
CA ALA A 322 130.99 -84.13 8.67
C ALA A 322 131.21 -85.66 8.73
N ASP A 323 130.30 -86.46 8.15
CA ASP A 323 130.45 -87.92 8.05
C ASP A 323 131.62 -88.32 7.14
N GLU A 324 131.82 -87.62 6.03
CA GLU A 324 132.95 -87.84 5.11
C GLU A 324 134.29 -87.50 5.76
N GLN A 325 134.36 -86.38 6.50
CA GLN A 325 135.52 -86.02 7.32
C GLN A 325 135.82 -87.09 8.40
N ALA A 326 134.78 -87.61 9.06
CA ALA A 326 134.92 -88.68 10.05
C ALA A 326 135.43 -89.99 9.43
N ARG A 327 135.08 -90.30 8.17
CA ARG A 327 135.62 -91.46 7.44
C ARG A 327 137.09 -91.26 7.07
N GLN A 328 137.46 -90.08 6.60
CA GLN A 328 138.86 -89.76 6.25
C GLN A 328 139.80 -89.89 7.45
N ILE A 329 139.40 -89.35 8.61
CA ILE A 329 140.17 -89.47 9.86
C ILE A 329 140.34 -90.94 10.28
N ARG A 330 139.31 -91.77 10.15
CA ARG A 330 139.41 -93.21 10.46
C ARG A 330 140.34 -93.95 9.49
N ALA A 331 140.26 -93.65 8.20
CA ALA A 331 141.10 -94.29 7.18
C ALA A 331 142.59 -93.88 7.28
N GLU A 332 142.89 -92.69 7.80
CA GLU A 332 144.26 -92.28 8.15
C GLU A 332 144.75 -92.98 9.42
N ALA A 333 143.90 -93.11 10.44
CA ALA A 333 144.24 -93.84 11.66
C ALA A 333 144.51 -95.33 11.42
N GLU A 334 143.74 -95.98 10.53
CA GLU A 334 143.95 -97.38 10.14
C GLU A 334 145.24 -97.60 9.34
N ARG A 335 145.61 -96.66 8.45
CA ARG A 335 146.89 -96.69 7.72
C ARG A 335 148.10 -96.55 8.64
N ASN A 336 148.05 -95.57 9.56
CA ASN A 336 149.12 -95.38 10.55
C ASN A 336 149.25 -96.58 11.50
N ALA A 337 148.15 -97.23 11.87
CA ALA A 337 148.18 -98.44 12.69
C ALA A 337 148.79 -99.64 11.95
N GLY A 338 148.56 -99.77 10.64
CA GLY A 338 149.19 -100.80 9.80
C GLY A 338 150.70 -100.64 9.68
N GLU A 339 151.18 -99.42 9.45
CA GLU A 339 152.63 -99.14 9.33
C GLU A 339 153.39 -99.38 10.65
N LEU A 340 152.77 -99.05 11.79
CA LEU A 340 153.32 -99.30 13.13
C LEU A 340 153.45 -100.80 13.45
N VAL A 341 152.48 -101.62 13.00
CA VAL A 341 152.50 -103.09 13.21
C VAL A 341 153.56 -103.75 12.32
N ASP A 342 153.71 -103.31 11.07
CA ASP A 342 154.72 -103.83 10.13
C ASP A 342 156.16 -103.45 10.51
N GLU A 343 156.36 -102.31 11.17
CA GLU A 343 157.66 -101.91 11.73
C GLU A 343 158.02 -102.70 12.99
N ALA A 344 157.03 -102.96 13.86
CA ALA A 344 157.20 -103.79 15.05
C ALA A 344 157.56 -105.24 14.68
N GLN A 345 156.93 -105.79 13.64
CA GLN A 345 157.18 -107.16 13.18
C GLN A 345 158.61 -107.33 12.62
N ARG A 346 159.10 -106.35 11.84
CA ARG A 346 160.49 -106.35 11.33
C ARG A 346 161.54 -106.32 12.45
N LYS A 347 161.29 -105.56 13.53
CA LYS A 347 162.16 -105.53 14.72
C LYS A 347 162.15 -106.86 15.50
N VAL A 348 161.04 -107.61 15.48
CA VAL A 348 160.94 -108.94 16.10
C VAL A 348 161.72 -110.00 15.30
N ASP A 349 161.72 -109.91 13.97
CA ASP A 349 162.44 -110.83 13.11
C ASP A 349 163.96 -110.66 13.19
N GLU A 350 164.47 -109.42 13.30
CA GLU A 350 165.90 -109.15 13.55
C GLU A 350 166.39 -109.71 14.89
N LEU A 351 165.59 -109.59 15.96
CA LEU A 351 165.93 -110.14 17.27
C LEU A 351 165.97 -111.68 17.27
N THR A 352 165.14 -112.31 16.44
CA THR A 352 165.09 -113.77 16.29
C THR A 352 166.32 -114.31 15.54
N ALA A 353 166.80 -113.57 14.52
CA ALA A 353 168.03 -113.90 13.80
C ALA A 353 169.29 -113.76 14.69
N LEU A 354 169.36 -112.69 15.51
CA LEU A 354 170.49 -112.47 16.43
C LEU A 354 170.57 -113.56 17.52
N ARG A 355 169.41 -114.06 17.99
CA ARG A 355 169.32 -115.15 18.97
C ARG A 355 169.87 -116.47 18.42
N GLY A 356 169.68 -116.76 17.13
CA GLY A 356 170.20 -117.96 16.49
C GLY A 356 171.74 -117.99 16.48
N GLN A 357 172.35 -116.83 16.25
CA GLN A 357 173.80 -116.70 16.13
C GLN A 357 174.54 -116.87 17.47
N VAL A 358 173.92 -116.46 18.58
CA VAL A 358 174.45 -116.63 19.96
C VAL A 358 174.33 -118.09 20.44
N ALA A 359 173.30 -118.82 20.03
CA ALA A 359 173.10 -120.23 20.39
C ALA A 359 174.14 -121.19 19.77
N ASP A 360 174.79 -120.76 18.68
CA ASP A 360 175.85 -121.51 17.98
C ASP A 360 177.26 -121.21 18.48
N GLN A 361 177.46 -120.12 19.23
CA GLN A 361 178.73 -119.84 19.91
C GLN A 361 178.83 -120.53 21.27
N LEU A 362 177.73 -120.63 22.02
CA LEU A 362 177.71 -121.25 23.35
C LEU A 362 177.76 -122.79 23.33
N ARG A 363 177.33 -123.45 22.25
CA ARG A 363 177.48 -124.91 22.09
C ARG A 363 178.92 -125.34 21.81
N ARG A 364 179.71 -124.48 21.16
CA ARG A 364 181.13 -124.75 20.85
C ARG A 364 182.07 -124.58 22.03
N SER A 365 181.73 -123.74 23.01
CA SER A 365 182.55 -123.55 24.21
C SER A 365 182.26 -124.54 25.34
N ARG A 366 181.12 -125.23 25.32
CA ARG A 366 180.68 -126.17 26.38
C ARG A 366 181.25 -127.59 26.25
N ALA A 367 181.72 -128.01 25.07
CA ALA A 367 182.33 -129.34 24.89
C ALA A 367 183.78 -129.43 25.40
N THR A 368 184.44 -128.30 25.65
CA THR A 368 185.89 -128.26 25.96
C THR A 368 186.19 -128.15 27.47
N ILE A 369 185.20 -127.96 28.34
CA ILE A 369 185.45 -127.59 29.76
C ILE A 369 184.85 -128.58 30.79
N ASP A 370 184.00 -129.55 30.41
CA ASP A 370 183.38 -130.51 31.35
C ASP A 370 184.21 -131.80 31.62
N ALA A 371 185.50 -131.86 31.26
CA ALA A 371 186.37 -133.04 31.48
C ALA A 371 187.54 -132.87 32.47
N GLU A 372 187.83 -131.68 33.02
CA GLU A 372 188.66 -131.56 34.23
C GLU A 372 188.17 -130.42 35.14
N LEU A 373 187.66 -130.79 36.32
CA LEU A 373 187.25 -129.95 37.46
C LEU A 373 186.08 -128.97 37.14
N GLY A 374 184.81 -129.26 37.44
CA GLY A 374 184.27 -130.06 38.55
C GLY A 374 184.15 -129.18 39.80
N VAL A 375 182.98 -128.55 39.98
CA VAL A 375 182.64 -127.50 40.96
C VAL A 375 182.97 -126.08 40.48
N LEU A 376 181.99 -125.44 39.85
CA LEU A 376 181.97 -124.01 39.56
C LEU A 376 180.55 -123.49 39.89
N GLY A 377 180.30 -122.68 40.90
CA GLY A 377 181.26 -121.81 41.56
C GLY A 377 181.71 -120.73 40.59
N GLY A 378 180.81 -119.80 40.30
CA GLY A 378 181.23 -118.42 40.08
C GLY A 378 180.61 -117.67 38.89
N PRO A 379 180.81 -116.34 38.84
CA PRO A 379 181.01 -115.44 39.99
C PRO A 379 180.38 -114.04 39.68
N PRO A 380 180.89 -112.88 40.15
CA PRO A 380 180.06 -111.82 40.73
C PRO A 380 180.22 -110.49 39.95
N GLY A 381 179.55 -109.45 40.43
CA GLY A 381 180.10 -108.10 40.37
C GLY A 381 179.35 -107.08 39.51
N ALA A 382 179.69 -105.83 39.84
CA ALA A 382 179.27 -104.54 39.26
C ALA A 382 177.91 -104.05 39.80
N ARG A 383 177.83 -103.15 40.79
CA ARG A 383 178.41 -101.80 41.03
C ARG A 383 177.66 -100.64 40.33
N HIS A 384 177.61 -99.54 41.08
CA HIS A 384 177.43 -98.13 40.73
C HIS A 384 175.98 -97.69 40.41
N ALA A 385 175.38 -96.73 41.12
CA ALA A 385 175.75 -95.31 41.29
C ALA A 385 175.82 -94.59 39.93
N ASP A 386 174.93 -93.64 39.67
CA ASP A 386 175.18 -92.21 39.88
C ASP A 386 173.99 -91.37 39.35
N ALA A 387 173.94 -90.12 39.80
CA ALA A 387 173.05 -89.05 39.40
C ALA A 387 173.49 -88.34 38.11
N GLY A 388 172.57 -87.55 37.53
CA GLY A 388 172.81 -86.52 36.51
C GLY A 388 171.71 -86.52 35.43
N SER A 389 170.90 -85.46 35.24
CA SER A 389 171.17 -84.18 34.53
C SER A 389 171.51 -84.41 33.04
N GLU A 390 171.13 -83.67 31.99
CA GLU A 390 170.45 -82.40 31.69
C GLU A 390 170.55 -82.28 30.15
N GLU A 391 169.53 -81.73 29.44
CA GLU A 391 169.62 -80.84 28.24
C GLU A 391 170.47 -81.24 26.98
N PRO A 392 170.53 -80.49 25.83
CA PRO A 392 170.18 -79.08 25.59
C PRO A 392 169.48 -78.70 24.24
N THR A 393 169.02 -77.43 24.21
CA THR A 393 169.05 -76.38 23.14
C THR A 393 168.75 -76.64 21.66
N GLY A 394 167.92 -75.73 21.11
CA GLY A 394 168.14 -74.98 19.85
C GLY A 394 167.29 -75.43 18.64
N ASP A 395 166.82 -74.59 17.72
CA ASP A 395 166.50 -73.15 17.58
C ASP A 395 165.73 -73.01 16.24
N ALA A 396 165.09 -71.85 16.02
CA ALA A 396 164.66 -71.24 14.76
C ALA A 396 163.25 -71.53 14.16
N SER A 397 162.40 -70.50 14.31
CA SER A 397 161.63 -69.78 13.26
C SER A 397 160.59 -70.57 12.43
N THR A 398 159.35 -70.12 12.25
CA THR A 398 158.95 -68.82 11.68
C THR A 398 157.41 -68.65 11.80
N GLU A 399 156.95 -67.45 12.19
CA GLU A 399 155.70 -66.73 11.83
C GLU A 399 154.35 -67.51 11.78
N SER A 400 153.25 -67.03 12.36
CA SER A 400 152.69 -65.68 12.24
C SER A 400 151.57 -65.46 13.28
N SER A 401 151.80 -64.47 14.15
CA SER A 401 150.96 -63.29 14.39
C SER A 401 149.43 -63.38 14.20
N GLY A 402 148.67 -62.91 15.20
CA GLY A 402 147.42 -62.16 14.93
C GLY A 402 146.24 -62.28 15.90
N VAL A 403 146.34 -61.70 17.11
CA VAL A 403 145.26 -60.83 17.65
C VAL A 403 145.28 -59.51 16.83
N PRO A 404 144.42 -58.48 16.99
CA PRO A 404 143.19 -58.33 17.79
C PRO A 404 142.10 -57.47 17.10
N ALA A 405 141.11 -57.05 17.92
CA ALA A 405 140.54 -55.68 17.88
C ALA A 405 139.56 -55.40 16.70
N GLN A 406 138.55 -54.54 16.81
CA GLN A 406 138.24 -53.48 17.75
C GLN A 406 136.83 -52.98 17.47
N ASN A 407 136.24 -52.31 18.46
CA ASN A 407 135.35 -51.15 18.36
C ASN A 407 134.01 -51.33 17.61
N GLY A 408 132.89 -51.07 18.27
CA GLY A 408 132.47 -49.71 18.63
C GLY A 408 131.52 -49.25 17.52
N ALA A 409 130.29 -48.84 17.76
CA ALA A 409 129.97 -47.70 18.59
C ALA A 409 128.45 -47.59 18.81
N ARG A 410 128.04 -47.10 19.99
CA ARG A 410 126.88 -46.19 20.17
C ARG A 410 127.23 -44.83 19.53
N PRO A 411 126.31 -43.87 19.23
CA PRO A 411 125.09 -43.48 19.97
C PRO A 411 123.84 -43.24 19.03
N GLU A 412 122.58 -43.21 19.48
CA GLU A 412 121.79 -42.04 19.99
C GLU A 412 121.97 -40.69 19.24
N PRO A 413 121.04 -39.70 19.31
CA PRO A 413 119.55 -39.68 19.26
C PRO A 413 119.02 -38.46 18.44
N GLN A 414 117.79 -37.98 18.74
CA GLN A 414 117.12 -36.68 18.41
C GLN A 414 115.95 -36.82 17.42
N ARG A 415 114.68 -36.47 17.69
CA ARG A 415 114.01 -35.49 18.57
C ARG A 415 114.28 -34.01 18.23
N THR A 416 113.44 -33.44 17.37
CA THR A 416 112.93 -32.05 17.37
C THR A 416 111.72 -32.02 16.42
N ALA A 417 110.49 -31.83 16.86
CA ALA A 417 109.85 -30.57 17.30
C ALA A 417 109.30 -29.73 16.13
N ARG A 418 108.09 -29.19 16.37
CA ARG A 418 107.47 -27.97 15.80
C ARG A 418 106.53 -28.22 14.60
N VAL A 419 105.21 -28.26 14.79
CA VAL A 419 104.20 -27.19 15.00
C VAL A 419 103.41 -26.99 13.70
N ILE A 420 102.08 -27.08 13.87
CA ILE A 420 100.96 -26.85 12.94
C ILE A 420 100.74 -27.95 11.91
#